data_AF-A0A6J7QE34-F1
#
_entry.id   AF-A0A6J7QE34-F1
#
_cell.length_a   1.000
_cell.length_b   1.000
_cell.length_c   1.000
_cell.angle_alpha   90.00
_cell.angle_beta   90.00
_cell.angle_gamma   90.00
#
_symmetry.space_group_name_H-M   'P 1'
#
loop_
_entity.id
_entity.type
_entity.pdbx_description
1 polymer ?
#
loop_
_entity_poly.entity_id
_entity_poly.type
_entity_poly.pdbx_seq_one_letter_code
_entity_poly.pdbx_strand_id
1 'polypeptide(L)' 'MSAVEVPNGVIAGQFANVDKADKGAGLLLAKKSPITGCVTKALEAVRSSGELAKITTKWLTASAGAPLLK' A
#
# COMPACT_ATOMS: atom_id res chain seq x y z
N MET A 1 13.60 -9.17 -12.92
CA MET A 1 13.14 -7.78 -13.00
C MET A 1 14.39 -6.93 -13.19
N SER A 2 14.56 -6.27 -14.33
CA SER A 2 15.63 -5.30 -14.50
C SER A 2 14.98 -3.94 -14.74
N ALA A 3 14.82 -3.17 -13.67
CA ALA A 3 14.60 -1.74 -13.79
C ALA A 3 15.97 -1.12 -14.00
N VAL A 4 16.24 -0.64 -15.21
CA VAL A 4 17.40 0.22 -15.45
C VAL A 4 16.92 1.63 -15.20
N GLU A 5 17.35 2.22 -14.09
CA GLU A 5 17.22 3.66 -13.87
C GLU A 5 18.11 4.39 -14.88
N VAL A 6 17.51 5.31 -15.65
CA VAL A 6 18.27 6.19 -16.54
C VAL A 6 19.11 7.11 -15.65
N PRO A 7 20.45 7.16 -15.82
CA PRO A 7 21.28 8.08 -15.04
C PRO A 7 20.83 9.52 -15.30
N ASN A 8 20.51 10.25 -14.22
CA ASN A 8 19.91 11.60 -14.21
C ASN A 8 18.45 11.70 -14.68
N GLY A 9 17.71 10.59 -14.75
CA GLY A 9 16.27 10.62 -14.98
C GLY A 9 15.53 11.25 -13.79
N VAL A 10 14.77 12.31 -14.03
CA VAL A 10 13.88 12.90 -13.02
C VAL A 10 12.51 12.23 -13.13
N ILE A 11 12.01 11.70 -12.02
CA ILE A 11 10.63 11.21 -11.97
C ILE A 11 9.72 12.44 -11.93
N ALA A 12 9.17 12.81 -13.10
CA ALA A 12 8.35 14.02 -13.28
C ALA A 12 7.06 14.00 -12.44
N GLY A 13 6.60 12.81 -12.03
CA GLY A 13 5.52 12.66 -11.08
C GLY A 13 4.90 11.28 -11.13
N GLN A 14 4.06 10.99 -10.13
CA GLN A 14 3.26 9.77 -10.05
C GLN A 14 1.79 10.14 -10.29
N PHE A 15 1.12 9.39 -11.17
CA PHE A 15 -0.34 9.50 -11.30
C PHE A 15 -0.99 8.95 -10.04
N ALA A 16 -2.03 9.63 -9.54
CA ALA A 16 -2.87 9.04 -8.51
C ALA A 16 -3.41 7.69 -9.01
N ASN A 17 -3.41 6.67 -8.15
CA ASN A 17 -4.04 5.40 -8.47
C ASN A 17 -5.54 5.65 -8.77
N VAL A 18 -5.91 5.57 -10.05
CA VAL A 18 -7.28 5.78 -10.54
C VAL A 18 -8.10 4.49 -10.57
N ASP A 19 -7.47 3.36 -10.27
CA ASP A 19 -8.09 2.06 -10.41
C ASP A 19 -9.05 1.77 -9.26
N LYS A 20 -10.35 1.91 -9.55
CA LYS A 20 -11.44 1.25 -8.80
C LYS A 20 -11.30 -0.28 -8.79
N ALA A 21 -10.40 -0.83 -9.60
CA ALA A 21 -10.05 -2.25 -9.67
C ALA A 21 -9.06 -2.68 -8.56
N ASP A 22 -8.35 -1.73 -7.93
CA ASP A 22 -7.48 -2.03 -6.80
C ASP A 22 -8.34 -2.25 -5.55
N LYS A 23 -8.75 -3.50 -5.33
CA LYS A 23 -9.49 -3.90 -4.12
C LYS A 23 -8.62 -3.88 -2.86
N GLY A 24 -7.38 -3.41 -2.99
CA GLY A 24 -6.37 -3.38 -1.95
C GLY A 24 -5.73 -4.75 -1.69
N ALA A 25 -4.72 -4.73 -0.82
CA ALA A 25 -4.08 -5.93 -0.31
C ALA A 25 -4.94 -6.58 0.78
N GLY A 26 -5.09 -7.90 0.72
CA GLY A 26 -5.77 -8.72 1.73
C GLY A 26 -4.83 -9.72 2.39
N LEU A 27 -5.14 -10.12 3.63
CA LEU A 27 -4.45 -11.24 4.26
C LEU A 27 -5.04 -12.55 3.73
N LEU A 28 -4.18 -13.44 3.25
CA LEU A 28 -4.58 -14.77 2.81
C LEU A 28 -4.59 -15.73 4.02
N LEU A 29 -5.72 -16.39 4.26
CA LEU A 29 -5.87 -17.41 5.29
C LEU A 29 -6.35 -18.73 4.69
N ALA A 30 -6.10 -19.83 5.39
CA ALA A 30 -6.67 -21.13 5.05
C ALA A 30 -8.22 -21.07 5.00
N LYS A 31 -8.81 -21.83 4.09
CA LYS A 31 -10.27 -21.92 3.93
C LYS A 31 -10.91 -22.38 5.26
N LYS A 32 -11.90 -21.63 5.76
CA LYS A 32 -12.57 -21.84 7.07
C LYS A 32 -11.64 -21.70 8.30
N SER A 33 -10.61 -20.87 8.21
CA SER A 33 -9.76 -20.60 9.36
C SER A 33 -10.56 -20.00 10.54
N PRO A 34 -10.48 -20.57 11.76
CA PRO A 34 -11.22 -20.05 12.92
C PRO A 34 -10.71 -18.68 13.36
N ILE A 35 -9.51 -18.28 12.93
CA ILE A 35 -8.88 -17.00 13.30
C ILE A 35 -9.24 -15.86 12.34
N THR A 36 -9.96 -16.10 11.24
CA THR A 36 -10.34 -15.04 10.29
C THR A 36 -11.05 -13.88 11.00
N GLY A 37 -11.96 -14.18 11.93
CA GLY A 37 -12.64 -13.13 12.71
C GLY A 37 -11.71 -12.34 13.63
N CYS A 38 -10.75 -13.00 14.28
CA CYS A 38 -9.76 -12.34 15.12
C CYS A 38 -8.83 -11.43 14.30
N VAL A 39 -8.36 -11.92 13.14
CA VAL A 39 -7.46 -11.17 12.26
C VAL A 39 -8.18 -9.96 11.66
N THR A 40 -9.44 -10.10 11.25
CA THR A 40 -10.24 -8.95 10.78
C THR A 40 -10.40 -7.90 11.87
N LYS A 41 -10.74 -8.29 13.11
CA LYS A 41 -10.87 -7.35 14.23
C LYS A 41 -9.56 -6.62 14.55
N ALA A 42 -8.44 -7.34 14.55
CA ALA A 42 -7.12 -6.75 14.76
C ALA A 42 -6.78 -5.74 13.65
N LEU A 43 -7.06 -6.09 12.39
CA LEU A 43 -6.81 -5.19 11.26
C LEU A 43 -7.65 -3.91 11.35
N GLU A 44 -8.92 -4.01 11.75
CA GLU A 44 -9.79 -2.84 11.95
C GLU A 44 -9.33 -1.96 13.13
N ALA A 45 -8.79 -2.56 14.21
CA ALA A 45 -8.17 -1.81 15.29
C ALA A 45 -6.92 -1.05 14.83
N VAL A 46 -6.06 -1.69 14.04
CA VAL A 46 -4.83 -1.07 13.48
C VAL A 46 -5.15 0.00 12.42
N ARG A 47 -6.26 -0.15 11.70
CA ARG A 47 -6.76 0.88 10.77
C ARG A 47 -7.32 2.08 11.53
N SER A 48 -8.18 1.85 12.51
CA SER A 48 -8.80 2.93 13.30
C SER A 48 -7.80 3.68 14.17
N SER A 49 -6.70 3.04 14.60
CA SER A 49 -5.60 3.72 15.29
C SER A 49 -4.75 4.62 14.40
N GLY A 50 -4.93 4.55 13.07
CA GLY A 50 -4.12 5.29 12.10
C GLY A 50 -2.69 4.78 11.96
N GLU A 51 -2.32 3.72 12.67
CA GLU A 51 -0.97 3.13 12.61
C GLU A 51 -0.69 2.50 11.25
N LEU A 52 -1.72 1.89 10.63
CA LEU A 52 -1.61 1.40 9.26
C LEU A 52 -1.24 2.52 8.29
N ALA A 53 -1.84 3.70 8.43
CA ALA A 53 -1.54 4.85 7.57
C ALA A 53 -0.10 5.34 7.76
N LYS A 54 0.43 5.30 9.00
CA LYS A 54 1.84 5.63 9.27
C LYS A 54 2.80 4.65 8.59
N ILE A 55 2.51 3.35 8.66
CA ILE A 55 3.31 2.30 8.01
C ILE A 55 3.25 2.46 6.48
N THR A 56 2.05 2.64 5.92
CA THR A 56 1.86 2.94 4.50
C THR A 56 2.66 4.18 4.10
N THR A 57 2.61 5.24 4.91
CA THR A 57 3.34 6.47 4.61
C THR A 57 4.86 6.26 4.57
N LYS A 58 5.36 5.54 5.57
CA LYS A 58 6.78 5.26 5.73
C LYS A 58 7.36 4.40 4.61
N TRP A 59 6.62 3.40 4.14
CA TRP A 59 7.16 2.40 3.21
C TRP A 59 6.67 2.57 1.77
N LEU A 60 5.43 3.02 1.58
CA LEU A 60 4.81 3.14 0.25
C LEU A 60 4.87 4.57 -0.30
N THR A 61 4.99 5.62 0.53
CA THR A 61 5.08 7.01 0.05
C THR A 61 6.52 7.51 -0.07
N ALA A 62 7.44 7.00 0.76
CA ALA A 62 8.84 7.43 0.76
C ALA A 62 9.65 6.91 -0.45
N SER A 63 9.23 5.81 -1.08
CA SER A 63 9.95 5.21 -2.22
C SER A 63 9.59 5.83 -3.56
N ALA A 64 8.59 6.71 -3.64
CA ALA A 64 8.14 7.23 -4.93
C ALA A 64 8.97 8.42 -5.42
N GLY A 65 9.62 9.21 -4.54
CA GLY A 65 10.49 10.35 -4.91
C GLY A 65 9.86 11.40 -5.84
N ALA A 66 8.58 11.24 -6.19
CA ALA A 66 7.93 11.86 -7.32
C ALA A 66 6.67 12.57 -6.82
N PRO A 67 6.46 13.83 -7.19
CA PRO A 67 5.25 14.54 -6.81
C PRO A 67 4.02 13.83 -7.38
N LEU A 68 2.95 13.72 -6.59
CA LEU A 68 1.65 13.33 -7.14
C LEU A 68 1.19 14.41 -8.11
N LEU A 69 0.95 14.02 -9.36
CA LEU A 69 0.36 14.90 -10.36
C LEU A 69 -1.16 14.96 -10.11
N LYS A 70 -1.69 16.17 -9.93
CA LYS A 70 -3.12 16.48 -9.83
C LYS A 70 -3.69 16.86 -11.18
#